data_AF-A0A2P1QW40-F1
#
_entry.id   AF-A0A2P1QW40-F1
#
_cell.length_a   1.000
_cell.length_b   1.000
_cell.length_c   1.000
_cell.angle_alpha   90.00
_cell.angle_beta   90.00
_cell.angle_gamma   90.00
#
_symmetry.space_group_name_H-M   'P 1'
#
loop_
_entity.id
_entity.type
_entity.pdbx_description
1 polymer ?
#
loop_
_entity_poly.entity_id
_entity_poly.type
_entity_poly.pdbx_seq_one_letter_code
_entity_poly.pdbx_strand_id
1 'polypeptide(L)'
;MYKIAICGYHIRTGTKNGNIFRMNINSNSFTIQFQTKVWVYPGKGGWHFLTLPPNVSKKVKLLTDRSRGSWGMVPVLAQIGDTSWKTSIFPEKDSSKFVLPLKADVRKREKIRMDRKVRVSITIQF
;
A
#
# COMPACT_ATOMS: atom_id res chain seq x y z
N MET A 1 -26.54 -8.33 4.06
CA MET A 1 -26.26 -7.66 2.76
C MET A 1 -26.14 -6.17 3.03
N TYR A 2 -24.94 -5.59 3.01
CA TYR A 2 -24.77 -4.18 3.37
C TYR A 2 -24.54 -3.36 2.10
N LYS A 3 -25.59 -2.68 1.65
CA LYS A 3 -25.49 -1.57 0.69
C LYS A 3 -24.81 -0.41 1.40
N ILE A 4 -23.63 -0.02 0.92
CA ILE A 4 -23.00 1.25 1.30
C ILE A 4 -23.54 2.29 0.31
N ALA A 5 -24.52 3.07 0.76
CA ALA A 5 -24.98 4.25 0.04
C ALA A 5 -23.91 5.35 0.19
N ILE A 6 -23.48 5.92 -0.95
CA ILE A 6 -22.50 6.99 -1.01
C ILE A 6 -23.28 8.28 -1.24
N CYS A 7 -23.57 9.03 -0.19
CA CYS A 7 -24.05 10.41 -0.30
C CYS A 7 -23.62 11.18 0.95
N GLY A 8 -22.79 12.19 0.76
CA GLY A 8 -22.40 13.20 1.77
C GLY A 8 -21.84 12.64 3.09
N TYR A 9 -20.58 12.24 3.15
CA TYR A 9 -20.01 11.69 4.39
C TYR A 9 -19.02 12.63 5.09
N HIS A 10 -19.55 13.39 6.05
CA HIS A 10 -18.83 13.66 7.29
C HIS A 10 -18.67 12.32 8.04
N ILE A 11 -17.45 11.83 8.25
CA ILE A 11 -17.21 10.64 9.08
C ILE A 11 -16.42 11.02 10.31
N ARG A 12 -17.07 10.90 11.47
CA ARG A 12 -16.47 10.97 12.80
C ARG A 12 -15.38 9.89 12.93
N THR A 13 -14.21 10.29 13.42
CA THR A 13 -13.09 9.39 13.70
C THR A 13 -13.44 8.42 14.83
N GLY A 14 -13.60 7.13 14.52
CA GLY A 14 -13.71 6.06 15.50
C GLY A 14 -12.39 5.32 15.64
N THR A 15 -11.67 5.55 16.74
CA THR A 15 -10.47 4.80 17.12
C THR A 15 -10.85 3.52 17.86
N LYS A 16 -10.52 2.35 17.30
CA LYS A 16 -10.33 1.12 18.08
C LYS A 16 -9.00 0.47 17.73
N ASN A 17 -8.20 0.29 18.78
CA ASN A 17 -7.03 -0.58 18.88
C ASN A 17 -5.76 -0.14 18.13
N GLY A 18 -4.94 0.67 18.81
CA GLY A 18 -3.48 0.45 18.94
C GLY A 18 -2.58 0.56 17.71
N ASN A 19 -3.08 0.83 16.51
CA ASN A 19 -2.25 1.20 15.36
C ASN A 19 -2.76 2.51 14.78
N ILE A 20 -1.96 3.56 14.95
CA ILE A 20 -2.26 4.92 14.52
C ILE A 20 -2.20 4.96 12.99
N PHE A 21 -3.34 4.82 12.33
CA PHE A 21 -3.48 4.99 10.88
C PHE A 21 -4.25 6.28 10.61
N ARG A 22 -3.54 7.34 10.23
CA ARG A 22 -4.16 8.58 9.73
C ARG A 22 -4.56 8.36 8.28
N MET A 23 -5.84 8.54 8.00
CA MET A 23 -6.44 8.39 6.68
C MET A 23 -6.91 9.78 6.26
N ASN A 24 -6.22 10.39 5.30
CA ASN A 24 -6.59 11.71 4.77
C ASN A 24 -7.26 11.48 3.41
N ILE A 25 -8.54 11.85 3.29
CA ILE A 25 -9.35 11.64 2.09
C ILE A 25 -9.55 13.02 1.46
N ASN A 26 -8.87 13.26 0.35
CA ASN A 26 -9.23 14.33 -0.59
C ASN A 26 -9.96 13.67 -1.76
N SER A 27 -10.92 14.36 -2.39
CA SER A 27 -11.95 13.80 -3.29
C SER A 27 -11.50 12.84 -4.41
N ASN A 28 -10.20 12.77 -4.73
CA ASN A 28 -9.63 11.94 -5.80
C ASN A 28 -8.47 11.02 -5.35
N SER A 29 -8.15 10.93 -4.05
CA SER A 29 -7.04 10.08 -3.60
C SER A 29 -7.18 9.59 -2.16
N PHE A 30 -6.61 8.41 -1.90
CA PHE A 30 -6.63 7.74 -0.61
C PHE A 30 -5.24 7.34 -0.16
N THR A 31 -4.81 7.84 1.00
CA THR A 31 -3.50 7.53 1.57
C THR A 31 -3.60 6.56 2.74
N ILE A 32 -2.82 5.47 2.69
CA ILE A 32 -2.68 4.48 3.77
C ILE A 32 -1.23 4.41 4.18
N GLN A 33 -0.96 4.54 5.47
CA GLN A 33 0.36 4.31 6.04
C GLN A 33 0.39 2.93 6.71
N PHE A 34 1.51 2.23 6.64
CA PHE A 34 1.71 0.95 7.34
C PHE A 34 3.19 0.64 7.54
N GLN A 35 3.47 -0.35 8.38
CA GLN A 35 4.81 -0.88 8.56
C GLN A 35 4.89 -2.29 8.02
N THR A 36 5.97 -2.59 7.30
CA THR A 36 6.24 -3.95 6.83
C THR A 36 7.74 -4.20 6.72
N LYS A 37 8.12 -5.47 6.58
CA LYS A 37 9.49 -5.90 6.40
C LYS A 37 9.86 -5.91 4.91
N VAL A 38 11.09 -5.49 4.62
CA VAL A 38 11.68 -5.60 3.29
C VAL A 38 12.26 -6.99 3.13
N TRP A 39 11.90 -7.68 2.06
CA TRP A 39 12.46 -8.98 1.69
C TRP A 39 13.02 -8.95 0.27
N VAL A 40 13.89 -9.90 -0.03
CA VAL A 40 14.56 -10.02 -1.33
C VAL A 40 13.95 -11.17 -2.10
N TYR A 41 13.60 -10.92 -3.35
CA TYR A 41 13.19 -11.99 -4.22
C TYR A 41 14.37 -12.90 -4.54
N PRO A 42 14.25 -14.23 -4.36
CA PRO A 42 15.37 -15.18 -4.49
C PRO A 42 15.85 -15.43 -5.93
N GLY A 43 15.70 -14.45 -6.84
CA GLY A 43 16.10 -14.54 -8.25
C GLY A 43 17.37 -13.74 -8.59
N LYS A 44 17.94 -14.04 -9.77
CA LYS A 44 19.04 -13.26 -10.36
C LYS A 44 18.53 -11.85 -10.68
N GLY A 45 18.89 -10.86 -9.86
CA GLY A 45 18.48 -9.47 -10.06
C GLY A 45 18.40 -8.63 -8.78
N GLY A 46 18.41 -9.26 -7.60
CA GLY A 46 18.47 -8.52 -6.33
C GLY A 46 17.25 -7.60 -6.10
N TRP A 47 16.09 -8.00 -6.63
CA TRP A 47 14.84 -7.25 -6.47
C TRP A 47 14.39 -7.30 -5.01
N HIS A 48 13.98 -6.14 -4.49
CA HIS A 48 13.45 -6.02 -3.13
C HIS A 48 11.97 -5.74 -3.20
N PHE A 49 11.23 -6.38 -2.30
CA PHE A 49 9.78 -6.25 -2.22
C PHE A 49 9.33 -5.99 -0.78
N LEU A 50 8.14 -5.43 -0.68
CA LEU A 50 7.44 -5.12 0.55
C LEU A 50 6.06 -5.76 0.45
N THR A 51 5.74 -6.67 1.37
CA THR A 51 4.40 -7.28 1.40
C THR A 51 3.47 -6.43 2.23
N LEU A 52 2.31 -6.07 1.68
CA LEU A 52 1.30 -5.30 2.40
C LEU A 52 0.69 -6.17 3.51
N PRO A 53 0.53 -5.64 4.74
CA PRO A 53 -0.19 -6.34 5.80
C PRO A 53 -1.60 -6.73 5.34
N PRO A 54 -2.16 -7.85 5.83
CA PRO A 54 -3.45 -8.36 5.38
C PRO A 54 -4.59 -7.34 5.54
N ASN A 55 -4.55 -6.51 6.59
CA ASN A 55 -5.53 -5.46 6.82
C ASN A 55 -5.47 -4.36 5.74
N VAL A 56 -4.26 -4.01 5.29
CA VAL A 56 -4.05 -3.01 4.22
C VAL A 56 -4.46 -3.62 2.88
N SER A 57 -4.04 -4.86 2.60
CA SER A 57 -4.39 -5.58 1.37
C SER A 57 -5.92 -5.69 1.19
N LYS A 58 -6.67 -5.98 2.25
CA LYS A 58 -8.14 -5.99 2.22
C LYS A 58 -8.74 -4.62 1.88
N LYS A 59 -8.21 -3.54 2.47
CA LYS A 59 -8.66 -2.16 2.18
C LYS A 59 -8.39 -1.78 0.73
N VAL A 60 -7.16 -2.02 0.25
CA VAL A 60 -6.79 -1.80 -1.16
C VAL A 60 -7.74 -2.58 -2.05
N LYS A 61 -7.96 -3.87 -1.77
CA LYS A 61 -8.84 -4.75 -2.53
C LYS A 61 -10.26 -4.18 -2.63
N LEU A 62 -10.83 -3.72 -1.51
CA LEU A 62 -12.17 -3.13 -1.44
C LEU A 62 -12.28 -1.82 -2.24
N LEU A 63 -11.25 -0.97 -2.13
CA LEU A 63 -11.22 0.33 -2.80
C LEU A 63 -11.02 0.21 -4.31
N THR A 64 -10.24 -0.78 -4.74
CA THR A 64 -9.85 -0.95 -6.15
C THR A 64 -10.71 -1.99 -6.87
N ASP A 65 -11.65 -2.65 -6.19
CA ASP A 65 -12.46 -3.74 -6.76
C ASP A 65 -13.17 -3.36 -8.07
N ARG A 66 -13.59 -2.10 -8.19
CA ARG A 66 -14.25 -1.56 -9.39
C ARG A 66 -13.31 -1.01 -10.46
N SER A 67 -12.03 -0.83 -10.15
CA SER A 67 -11.04 -0.12 -10.99
C SER A 67 -9.77 -0.93 -11.26
N ARG A 68 -9.79 -2.25 -11.01
CA ARG A 68 -8.63 -3.10 -11.35
C ARG A 68 -8.54 -3.20 -12.87
N GLY A 69 -7.37 -2.86 -13.42
CA GLY A 69 -7.04 -3.27 -14.79
C GLY A 69 -7.05 -4.80 -14.92
N SER A 70 -7.06 -5.31 -16.14
CA SER A 70 -7.20 -6.75 -16.49
C SER A 70 -6.19 -7.71 -15.82
N TRP A 71 -5.16 -7.17 -15.15
CA TRP A 71 -4.10 -7.92 -14.46
C TRP A 71 -4.09 -7.76 -12.93
N GLY A 72 -5.08 -7.08 -12.34
CA GLY A 72 -5.18 -6.89 -10.89
C GLY A 72 -4.13 -5.94 -10.30
N MET A 73 -3.32 -5.30 -11.15
CA MET A 73 -2.33 -4.31 -10.75
C MET A 73 -3.03 -3.01 -10.33
N VAL A 74 -2.54 -2.37 -9.27
CA VAL A 74 -3.07 -1.09 -8.80
C VAL A 74 -1.95 -0.04 -8.84
N PRO A 75 -2.11 1.05 -9.61
CA PRO A 75 -1.15 2.15 -9.60
C PRO A 75 -1.23 2.89 -8.27
N VAL A 76 -0.07 3.15 -7.68
CA VAL A 76 0.06 3.85 -6.40
C VAL A 76 1.24 4.81 -6.42
N LEU A 77 1.13 5.89 -5.66
CA LEU A 77 2.27 6.68 -5.23
C LEU A 77 2.75 6.13 -3.89
N ALA A 78 3.91 5.47 -3.88
CA ALA A 78 4.52 4.96 -2.67
C ALA A 78 5.49 6.00 -2.08
N GLN A 79 5.60 6.04 -0.76
CA GLN A 79 6.52 6.90 -0.03
C GLN A 79 7.12 6.15 1.14
N ILE A 80 8.43 6.27 1.33
CA ILE A 80 9.15 5.83 2.52
C ILE A 80 10.04 6.99 2.96
N GLY A 81 9.92 7.40 4.22
CA GLY A 81 10.58 8.61 4.71
C GLY A 81 10.21 9.81 3.84
N ASP A 82 11.23 10.45 3.26
CA ASP A 82 11.08 11.63 2.40
C ASP A 82 11.07 11.27 0.91
N THR A 83 11.36 10.02 0.57
CA THR A 83 11.39 9.56 -0.82
C THR A 83 10.02 9.03 -1.25
N SER A 84 9.42 9.69 -2.26
CA SER A 84 8.20 9.23 -2.93
C SER A 84 8.47 8.79 -4.38
N TRP A 85 7.75 7.77 -4.86
CA TRP A 85 7.87 7.29 -6.23
C TRP A 85 6.55 6.65 -6.72
N LYS A 86 6.26 6.84 -8.01
CA LYS A 86 5.14 6.18 -8.68
C LYS A 86 5.52 4.72 -8.97
N THR A 87 4.62 3.81 -8.64
CA THR A 87 4.77 2.37 -8.91
C THR A 87 3.40 1.69 -8.93
N SER A 88 3.38 0.39 -9.13
CA SER A 88 2.15 -0.41 -9.06
C SER A 88 2.34 -1.53 -8.06
N ILE A 89 1.32 -1.80 -7.27
CA ILE A 89 1.25 -2.97 -6.40
C ILE A 89 0.58 -4.11 -7.15
N PHE A 90 1.07 -5.32 -6.90
CA PHE A 90 0.62 -6.52 -7.59
C PHE A 90 0.05 -7.51 -6.60
N PRO A 91 -1.01 -8.25 -6.95
CA PRO A 91 -1.46 -9.37 -6.13
C PRO A 91 -0.38 -10.47 -6.15
N GLU A 92 -0.09 -11.03 -4.98
CA GLU A 92 0.72 -12.24 -4.87
C GLU A 92 -0.09 -13.43 -5.41
N LYS A 93 0.50 -14.28 -6.27
CA LYS A 93 -0.24 -15.37 -6.93
C LYS A 93 -0.90 -16.33 -5.93
N ASP A 94 -0.19 -16.64 -4.85
CA ASP A 94 -0.59 -17.64 -3.85
C ASP A 94 -1.21 -17.01 -2.60
N SER A 95 -1.38 -15.69 -2.56
CA SER A 95 -1.93 -15.00 -1.39
C SER A 95 -2.85 -13.86 -1.76
N SER A 96 -3.85 -13.59 -0.92
CA SER A 96 -4.67 -12.37 -1.00
C SER A 96 -3.92 -11.10 -0.56
N LYS A 97 -2.58 -11.11 -0.63
CA LYS A 97 -1.70 -10.02 -0.24
C LYS A 97 -1.21 -9.31 -1.50
N PHE A 98 -0.93 -8.03 -1.34
CA PHE A 98 -0.27 -7.25 -2.38
C PHE A 98 1.21 -7.10 -2.07
N VAL A 99 2.03 -7.09 -3.12
CA VAL A 99 3.45 -6.80 -3.05
C VAL A 99 3.75 -5.48 -3.71
N LEU A 100 4.63 -4.70 -3.08
CA LEU A 100 5.12 -3.41 -3.55
C LEU A 100 6.60 -3.58 -3.91
N PRO A 101 6.99 -3.34 -5.18
CA PRO A 101 8.40 -3.34 -5.56
C PRO A 101 9.13 -2.13 -4.95
N LEU A 102 10.31 -2.39 -4.40
CA LEU A 102 11.17 -1.38 -3.80
C LEU A 102 12.37 -1.09 -4.70
N LYS A 103 12.37 0.08 -5.33
CA LYS A 103 13.43 0.53 -6.23
C LYS A 103 14.79 0.63 -5.52
N ALA A 104 15.86 0.32 -6.22
CA ALA A 104 17.23 0.39 -5.68
C ALA A 104 17.59 1.82 -5.22
N ASP A 105 17.18 2.85 -5.97
CA ASP A 105 17.47 4.25 -5.61
C ASP A 105 16.79 4.67 -4.31
N VAL A 106 15.56 4.21 -4.08
CA VAL A 106 14.84 4.46 -2.83
C VAL A 106 15.57 3.83 -1.66
N ARG A 107 16.05 2.58 -1.82
CA ARG A 107 16.84 1.89 -0.78
C ARG A 107 18.11 2.64 -0.44
N LYS A 108 18.81 3.16 -1.44
CA LYS A 108 20.07 3.92 -1.27
C LYS A 108 19.82 5.24 -0.52
N ARG A 109 18.80 6.01 -0.92
CA ARG A 109 18.47 7.31 -0.30
C ARG A 109 18.03 7.15 1.15
N GLU A 110 17.13 6.22 1.42
CA GLU A 110 16.57 5.99 2.76
C GLU A 110 17.41 5.02 3.62
N LYS A 111 18.58 4.59 3.14
CA LYS A 111 19.52 3.65 3.79
C LYS A 111 18.83 2.36 4.30
N ILE A 112 17.91 1.83 3.49
CA ILE A 112 17.07 0.67 3.84
C ILE A 112 17.86 -0.64 3.67
N ARG A 113 17.90 -1.44 4.74
CA ARG A 113 18.48 -2.79 4.77
C ARG A 113 17.40 -3.87 4.71
N MET A 114 17.79 -5.07 4.31
CA MET A 114 16.95 -6.27 4.35
C MET A 114 16.49 -6.57 5.78
N ASP A 115 15.31 -7.17 5.94
CA ASP A 115 14.66 -7.54 7.22
C ASP A 115 14.38 -6.39 8.20
N ARG A 116 14.64 -5.13 7.81
CA ARG A 116 14.20 -3.96 8.58
C ARG A 116 12.71 -3.71 8.35
N LYS A 117 12.01 -3.37 9.45
CA LYS A 117 10.68 -2.79 9.39
C LYS A 117 10.79 -1.34 8.90
N VAL A 118 10.12 -1.04 7.80
CA VAL A 118 10.03 0.32 7.24
C VAL A 118 8.60 0.82 7.30
N ARG A 119 8.43 2.12 7.50
CA ARG A 119 7.13 2.79 7.41
C ARG A 119 6.92 3.22 5.96
N VAL A 120 5.86 2.70 5.35
CA VAL A 120 5.49 2.97 3.96
C VAL A 120 4.15 3.68 3.96
N SER A 121 4.02 4.72 3.14
CA SER A 121 2.75 5.33 2.80
C SER A 121 2.43 5.01 1.35
N ILE A 122 1.23 4.54 1.07
CA ILE A 122 0.75 4.36 -0.30
C ILE A 122 -0.44 5.29 -0.53
N THR A 123 -0.45 5.94 -1.68
CA THR A 123 -1.56 6.79 -2.12
C THR A 123 -2.13 6.20 -3.40
N ILE A 124 -3.41 5.84 -3.35
CA ILE A 124 -4.18 5.39 -4.51
C ILE A 124 -4.93 6.61 -5.05
N GLN A 125 -4.79 6.88 -6.34
CA GLN A 125 -5.55 7.92 -7.04
C GLN A 125 -6.67 7.23 -7.84
N PHE A 126 -7.87 7.79 -7.80
CA PHE A 126 -9.05 7.29 -8.53
C PHE A 126 -9.42 8.23 -9.66
#